data_AF-A0A227J030-F1
#
_entry.id   AF-A0A227J030-F1
#
_cell.length_a   1.000
_cell.length_b   1.000
_cell.length_c   1.000
_cell.angle_alpha   90.00
_cell.angle_beta   90.00
_cell.angle_gamma   90.00
#
_symmetry.space_group_name_H-M   'P 1'
#
loop_
_entity.id
_entity.type
_entity.pdbx_description
1 polymer ?
#
loop_
_entity_poly.entity_id
_entity_poly.type
_entity_poly.pdbx_seq_one_letter_code
_entity_poly.pdbx_strand_id
1 'polypeptide(L)'
;IYSDTDGMLKNLANIAAMPQAGCKAKSQLIQSLQDYNVEAVLVRNIGERALEKLLHSGKQVFRLSTRSSLEDVLAVPREPLTDASQGRPST
;
A
#
# COMPACT_ATOMS: atom_id res chain seq x y z
N ILE A 1 -2.53 3.22 8.91
CA ILE A 1 -3.41 4.33 8.47
C ILE A 1 -2.94 5.58 9.20
N TYR A 2 -2.61 6.61 8.45
CA TYR A 2 -2.03 7.85 8.94
C TYR A 2 -2.82 9.01 8.34
N SER A 3 -3.04 10.05 9.14
CA SER A 3 -3.65 11.34 8.77
C SER A 3 -2.59 12.42 8.93
N ASP A 4 -2.46 13.32 7.97
CA ASP A 4 -1.51 14.44 8.07
C ASP A 4 -1.84 15.39 9.23
N THR A 5 -3.10 15.43 9.66
CA THR A 5 -3.59 16.27 10.76
C THR A 5 -3.52 15.56 12.11
N ASP A 6 -3.92 14.29 12.16
CA ASP A 6 -4.15 13.56 13.42
C ASP A 6 -3.05 12.52 13.72
N GLY A 7 -2.08 12.37 12.81
CA GLY A 7 -1.01 11.39 12.93
C GLY A 7 -1.48 9.94 12.70
N MET A 8 -0.92 9.00 13.47
CA MET A 8 -1.24 7.58 13.30
C MET A 8 -2.65 7.25 13.82
N LEU A 9 -3.60 7.07 12.89
CA LEU A 9 -4.98 6.69 13.20
C LEU A 9 -5.11 5.20 13.56
N LYS A 10 -4.39 4.32 12.85
CA LYS A 10 -4.52 2.87 13.07
C LYS A 10 -3.32 2.08 12.56
N ASN A 11 -2.87 1.12 13.36
CA ASN A 11 -1.91 0.11 12.93
C ASN A 11 -2.65 -1.20 12.63
N LEU A 12 -2.59 -1.65 11.38
CA LEU A 12 -3.28 -2.86 10.93
C LEU A 12 -2.26 -3.94 10.64
N ALA A 13 -2.47 -5.14 11.18
CA ALA A 13 -1.66 -6.29 10.83
C ALA A 13 -1.85 -6.64 9.34
N ASN A 14 -0.76 -6.68 8.58
CA ASN A 14 -0.80 -7.09 7.18
C ASN A 14 -0.82 -8.63 7.07
N ILE A 15 -1.97 -9.24 7.35
CA ILE A 15 -2.16 -10.69 7.25
C ILE A 15 -1.92 -11.16 5.81
N ALA A 16 -2.21 -10.31 4.81
CA ALA A 16 -2.03 -10.61 3.39
C ALA A 16 -0.57 -10.83 2.96
N ALA A 17 0.40 -10.45 3.79
CA ALA A 17 1.83 -10.69 3.57
C ALA A 17 2.32 -12.03 4.16
N MET A 18 1.50 -12.75 4.92
CA MET A 18 1.90 -14.04 5.49
C MET A 18 1.94 -15.14 4.41
N PRO A 19 2.86 -16.13 4.50
CA PRO A 19 2.96 -17.21 3.50
C PRO A 19 1.67 -18.04 3.36
N GLN A 20 0.94 -18.19 4.46
CA GLN A 20 -0.32 -18.94 4.53
C GLN A 20 -1.52 -18.14 3.99
N ALA A 21 -1.31 -16.86 3.62
CA ALA A 21 -2.39 -15.96 3.29
C ALA A 21 -2.94 -16.22 1.88
N GLY A 22 -4.14 -16.78 1.83
CA GLY A 22 -4.87 -16.96 0.57
C GLY A 22 -5.36 -15.65 -0.05
N CYS A 23 -5.92 -15.74 -1.26
CA CYS A 23 -6.47 -14.59 -2.00
C CYS A 23 -7.46 -13.75 -1.19
N LYS A 24 -8.20 -14.36 -0.25
CA LYS A 24 -9.17 -13.69 0.61
C LYS A 24 -8.52 -12.62 1.51
N ALA A 25 -7.33 -12.88 2.06
CA ALA A 25 -6.64 -11.94 2.93
C ALA A 25 -6.19 -10.68 2.18
N LYS A 26 -5.76 -10.83 0.92
CA LYS A 26 -5.39 -9.70 0.04
C LYS A 26 -6.59 -8.82 -0.29
N SER A 27 -7.74 -9.41 -0.60
CA SER A 27 -8.97 -8.66 -0.85
C SER A 27 -9.45 -7.93 0.41
N GLN A 28 -9.38 -8.56 1.59
CA GLN A 28 -9.74 -7.92 2.86
C GLN A 28 -8.85 -6.72 3.20
N LEU A 29 -7.55 -6.80 2.90
CA LEU A 29 -6.66 -5.65 3.07
C LEU A 29 -7.08 -4.48 2.19
N ILE A 30 -7.34 -4.73 0.90
CA ILE A 30 -7.78 -3.69 -0.03
C ILE A 30 -9.12 -3.09 0.42
N GLN A 31 -10.06 -3.93 0.87
CA GLN A 31 -11.33 -3.47 1.43
C GLN A 31 -11.11 -2.59 2.65
N SER A 32 -10.23 -2.99 3.58
CA SER A 32 -9.92 -2.17 4.75
C SER A 32 -9.38 -0.79 4.35
N LEU A 33 -8.54 -0.72 3.31
CA LEU A 33 -8.06 0.57 2.79
C LEU A 33 -9.19 1.43 2.20
N GLN A 34 -10.27 0.83 1.69
CA GLN A 34 -11.46 1.56 1.25
C GLN A 34 -12.28 2.03 2.44
N ASP A 35 -12.52 1.17 3.43
CA ASP A 35 -13.32 1.47 4.62
C ASP A 35 -12.70 2.61 5.45
N TYR A 36 -11.37 2.75 5.44
CA TYR A 36 -10.66 3.87 6.08
C TYR A 36 -10.46 5.09 5.17
N ASN A 37 -11.12 5.14 4.00
CA ASN A 37 -10.99 6.21 3.01
C ASN A 37 -9.54 6.57 2.67
N VAL A 38 -8.68 5.54 2.54
CA VAL A 38 -7.26 5.77 2.21
C VAL A 38 -7.16 6.27 0.77
N GLU A 39 -6.67 7.49 0.62
CA GLU A 39 -6.43 8.15 -0.67
C GLU A 39 -5.14 7.66 -1.33
N ALA A 40 -4.07 7.56 -0.53
CA ALA A 40 -2.74 7.20 -0.98
C ALA A 40 -2.14 6.03 -0.20
N VAL A 41 -1.42 5.16 -0.92
CA VAL A 41 -0.73 3.99 -0.36
C VAL A 41 0.77 4.12 -0.61
N LEU A 42 1.55 4.23 0.47
CA LEU A 42 3.01 4.27 0.43
C LEU A 42 3.57 2.86 0.62
N VAL A 43 4.43 2.41 -0.30
CA VAL A 43 5.02 1.06 -0.27
C VAL A 43 6.51 1.12 -0.58
N ARG A 44 7.26 0.15 -0.07
CA ARG A 44 8.62 -0.11 -0.59
C ARG A 44 8.56 -0.97 -1.84
N ASN A 45 7.83 -2.08 -1.74
CA ASN A 45 7.67 -3.07 -2.79
C ASN A 45 6.21 -3.50 -2.87
N ILE A 46 5.71 -3.72 -4.07
CA ILE A 46 4.36 -4.21 -4.33
C ILE A 46 4.38 -5.16 -5.53
N GLY A 47 3.55 -6.20 -5.52
CA GLY A 47 3.39 -7.08 -6.68
C GLY A 47 2.43 -6.47 -7.71
N GLU A 48 2.65 -6.76 -8.99
CA GLU A 48 1.89 -6.25 -10.14
C GLU A 48 0.36 -6.37 -9.94
N ARG A 49 -0.14 -7.57 -9.62
CA ARG A 49 -1.58 -7.81 -9.42
C ARG A 49 -2.19 -7.04 -8.24
N ALA A 50 -1.38 -6.70 -7.23
CA ALA A 50 -1.85 -5.90 -6.10
C ALA A 50 -1.86 -4.41 -6.47
N LEU A 51 -0.83 -3.96 -7.20
CA LEU A 51 -0.75 -2.60 -7.72
C LEU A 51 -1.93 -2.31 -8.66
N GLU A 52 -2.18 -3.19 -9.63
CA GLU A 52 -3.33 -3.10 -10.55
C GLU A 52 -4.65 -2.87 -9.81
N LYS A 53 -4.92 -3.66 -8.76
CA LYS A 53 -6.16 -3.54 -7.98
C LYS A 53 -6.26 -2.21 -7.23
N LEU A 54 -5.16 -1.70 -6.67
CA LEU A 54 -5.15 -0.41 -5.99
C LEU A 54 -5.43 0.71 -6.99
N LEU A 55 -4.77 0.70 -8.15
CA LEU A 55 -4.97 1.67 -9.22
C LEU A 55 -6.41 1.65 -9.75
N HIS A 56 -6.97 0.46 -10.03
CA HIS A 56 -8.37 0.33 -10.45
C HIS A 56 -9.37 0.77 -9.38
N SER A 57 -8.99 0.75 -8.10
CA SER A 57 -9.82 1.30 -7.01
C SER A 57 -9.70 2.82 -6.86
N GLY A 58 -9.00 3.50 -7.76
CA GLY A 58 -8.80 4.95 -7.75
C GLY A 58 -7.78 5.43 -6.71
N LYS A 59 -7.02 4.53 -6.09
CA LYS A 59 -6.03 4.89 -5.06
C LYS A 59 -4.72 5.33 -5.71
N GLN A 60 -4.11 6.36 -5.14
CA GLN A 60 -2.75 6.73 -5.51
C GLN A 60 -1.77 5.78 -4.85
N VAL A 61 -0.76 5.32 -5.58
CA VAL A 61 0.27 4.44 -5.04
C VAL A 61 1.63 5.07 -5.26
N PHE A 62 2.45 5.12 -4.21
CA PHE A 62 3.80 5.64 -4.29
C PHE A 62 4.82 4.65 -3.75
N ARG A 63 5.94 4.52 -4.46
CA ARG A 63 7.11 3.78 -4.03
C ARG A 63 8.06 4.68 -3.26
N LEU A 64 8.52 4.18 -2.12
CA LEU A 64 9.57 4.80 -1.32
C LEU A 64 10.93 4.33 -1.79
N SER A 65 11.87 5.26 -1.94
CA SER A 65 13.24 4.99 -2.39
C SER A 65 14.07 4.19 -1.37
N THR A 66 13.76 4.31 -0.08
CA THR A 66 14.49 3.68 1.02
C THR A 66 13.56 3.03 2.04
N ARG A 67 14.12 2.19 2.91
CA ARG A 67 13.41 1.80 4.13
C ARG A 67 13.45 2.98 5.08
N SER A 68 12.28 3.51 5.40
CA SER A 68 12.12 4.62 6.32
C SER A 68 11.32 4.15 7.52
N SER A 69 11.59 4.75 8.67
CA SER A 69 10.71 4.70 9.83
C SER A 69 9.36 5.34 9.48
N LEU A 70 8.32 5.13 10.30
CA LEU A 70 7.03 5.80 10.09
C LEU A 70 7.16 7.33 10.21
N GLU A 71 8.03 7.81 11.10
CA GLU A 71 8.32 9.23 11.33
C GLU A 71 8.99 9.88 10.12
N ASP A 72 9.88 9.18 9.43
CA ASP A 72 10.62 9.74 8.28
C ASP A 72 9.90 9.51 6.95
N VAL A 73 8.90 8.63 6.90
CA VAL A 73 8.25 8.19 5.65
C VAL A 73 7.66 9.34 4.83
N LEU A 74 7.23 10.41 5.50
CA LEU A 74 6.63 11.59 4.88
C LEU A 74 7.67 12.53 4.25
N ALA A 75 8.91 12.50 4.73
CA ALA A 75 10.01 13.34 4.26
C ALA A 75 10.82 12.70 3.12
N VAL A 76 10.62 11.40 2.87
CA VAL A 76 11.40 10.64 1.89
C VAL A 76 10.83 10.83 0.48
N PRO A 77 11.69 10.96 -0.56
CA PRO A 77 11.24 11.01 -1.94
C PRO A 77 10.36 9.80 -2.30
N ARG A 78 9.23 10.10 -2.96
CA ARG A 78 8.22 9.13 -3.35
C ARG A 78 8.02 9.14 -4.86
N GLU A 79 8.10 7.97 -5.48
CA GLU A 79 7.89 7.77 -6.92
C GLU A 79 6.44 7.31 -7.16
N PRO A 80 5.64 8.00 -7.99
CA PRO A 80 4.30 7.54 -8.31
C PRO A 80 4.34 6.25 -9.12
N LEU A 81 3.52 5.28 -8.74
CA LEU A 81 3.24 4.09 -9.52
C LEU A 81 1.90 4.29 -10.21
N THR A 82 1.88 4.29 -11.53
CA THR A 82 0.71 4.56 -12.37
C THR A 82 0.35 3.39 -13.27
N ASP A 83 1.25 2.41 -13.41
CA ASP A 83 1.04 1.22 -14.23
C ASP A 83 1.38 -0.05 -13.44
N ALA A 84 0.58 -1.10 -13.64
CA ALA A 84 0.74 -2.37 -12.94
C ALA A 84 2.13 -2.99 -13.16
N SER A 85 2.70 -2.87 -14.36
CA SER A 85 4.01 -3.42 -14.75
C SER A 85 5.18 -2.86 -13.94
N GLN A 86 4.99 -1.71 -13.27
CA GLN A 86 5.98 -1.18 -12.34
C GLN A 86 6.07 -2.03 -11.07
N GLY A 87 5.07 -2.86 -10.76
CA GLY A 87 5.08 -3.82 -9.66
C GLY A 87 6.00 -5.01 -9.92
N ARG A 88 6.24 -5.82 -8.87
CA ARG A 88 6.99 -7.06 -9.03
C ARG A 88 6.15 -8.08 -9.81
N PRO A 89 6.68 -8.69 -10.88
CA PRO A 89 5.99 -9.72 -11.63
C PRO A 89 5.51 -10.85 -10.72
N SER A 90 4.33 -11.38 -11.01
CA SER A 90 3.84 -12.59 -10.36
C SER A 90 4.33 -13.78 -11.18
N THR A 91 5.49 -14.33 -10.83
CA THR A 91 5.92 -15.66 -11.30
C THR A 91 5.11 -16.75 -10.64
#